data_AF-A0A7C5XGD4-F1
#
_entry.id   AF-A0A7C5XGD4-F1
#
_cell.length_a   1.000
_cell.length_b   1.000
_cell.length_c   1.000
_cell.angle_alpha   90.00
_cell.angle_beta   90.00
_cell.angle_gamma   90.00
#
_symmetry.space_group_name_H-M   'P 1'
#
loop_
_entity.id
_entity.type
_entity.pdbx_description
1 polymer ?
#
loop_
_entity_poly.entity_id
_entity_poly.type
_entity_poly.pdbx_seq_one_letter_code
_entity_poly.pdbx_strand_id
1 'polypeptide(L)'
;MRPFTLNSLYEFMNTIKSGAAPVNDPRFRELLSVAIDLGFISGDSNYTITERGLEFLNAVSNGDSEALHEIFVSSLEPYRRVYELMAKGVTKPSDIIKLTGYNAVIVDLALRLISEVEGVSKGPVVNEEFYSRFESVLLEKYRLLSRRRWSRYVPIQQLLNEVKSELYVPSRLMGRFFEEFVRRWRDKVVLTGAPGTTKGSVEVFGKRYVYIMISLGD
;
A
#
# COMPACT_ATOMS: atom_id res chain seq x y z
N MET A 1 -1.95 5.61 21.84
CA MET A 1 -2.02 6.65 20.79
C MET A 1 -2.43 5.95 19.50
N ARG A 2 -3.46 6.41 18.79
CA ARG A 2 -3.84 5.82 17.48
C ARG A 2 -2.97 6.51 16.42
N PRO A 3 -2.13 5.78 15.67
CA PRO A 3 -1.31 6.39 14.64
C PRO A 3 -2.18 7.09 13.60
N PHE A 4 -1.75 8.25 13.09
CA PHE A 4 -2.45 8.94 12.01
C PHE A 4 -2.49 8.09 10.72
N THR A 5 -3.48 8.38 9.89
CA THR A 5 -3.62 7.82 8.54
C THR A 5 -3.55 8.93 7.49
N LEU A 6 -3.20 8.58 6.26
CA LEU A 6 -3.20 9.48 5.11
C LEU A 6 -4.54 10.22 4.97
N ASN A 7 -5.66 9.50 5.10
CA ASN A 7 -6.99 10.10 5.03
C ASN A 7 -7.25 11.07 6.18
N SER A 8 -6.85 10.73 7.42
CA SER A 8 -7.04 11.64 8.55
C SER A 8 -6.20 12.91 8.44
N LEU A 9 -5.00 12.80 7.85
CA LEU A 9 -4.14 13.96 7.59
C LEU A 9 -4.72 14.82 6.46
N TYR A 10 -5.27 14.18 5.41
CA TYR A 10 -5.94 14.88 4.31
C TYR A 10 -7.20 15.64 4.76
N GLU A 11 -8.07 15.02 5.55
CA GLU A 11 -9.25 15.66 6.14
C GLU A 11 -8.87 16.83 7.06
N PHE A 12 -7.84 16.64 7.87
CA PHE A 12 -7.29 17.69 8.73
C PHE A 12 -6.77 18.88 7.91
N MET A 13 -5.96 18.63 6.87
CA MET A 13 -5.43 19.68 6.01
C MET A 13 -6.56 20.46 5.29
N ASN A 14 -7.62 19.80 4.86
CA ASN A 14 -8.80 20.47 4.29
C ASN A 14 -9.57 21.30 5.32
N THR A 15 -9.63 20.85 6.57
CA THR A 15 -10.23 21.61 7.68
C THR A 15 -9.47 22.92 7.90
N ILE A 16 -8.14 22.87 7.98
CA ILE A 16 -7.27 24.06 8.05
C ILE A 16 -7.48 24.97 6.83
N LYS A 17 -7.54 24.39 5.62
CA LYS A 17 -7.79 25.14 4.36
C LYS A 17 -9.09 25.94 4.40
N SER A 18 -10.13 25.40 5.04
CA SER A 18 -11.43 26.05 5.19
C SER A 18 -11.49 27.12 6.29
N GLY A 19 -10.40 27.33 7.04
CA GLY A 19 -10.34 28.30 8.14
C GLY A 19 -10.98 27.81 9.44
N ALA A 20 -11.34 26.52 9.53
CA ALA A 20 -11.88 25.93 10.74
C ALA A 20 -10.76 25.43 11.66
N ALA A 21 -10.73 25.90 12.91
CA ALA A 21 -9.83 25.39 13.95
C ALA A 21 -10.67 24.84 15.11
N PRO A 22 -10.71 23.51 15.33
CA PRO A 22 -11.31 22.90 16.51
C PRO A 22 -10.51 23.30 17.75
N VAL A 23 -11.15 24.06 18.63
CA VAL A 23 -10.54 24.45 19.90
C VAL A 23 -10.59 23.25 20.85
N ASN A 24 -9.42 22.76 21.28
CA ASN A 24 -9.20 21.75 22.34
C ASN A 24 -9.47 20.26 22.01
N ASP A 25 -9.20 19.80 20.78
CA ASP A 25 -9.14 18.36 20.49
C ASP A 25 -7.68 17.82 20.56
N PRO A 26 -7.36 16.86 21.46
CA PRO A 26 -6.04 16.22 21.51
C PRO A 26 -5.59 15.60 20.20
N ARG A 27 -6.52 15.05 19.42
CA ARG A 27 -6.24 14.45 18.11
C ARG A 27 -5.93 15.51 17.06
N PHE A 28 -6.58 16.66 17.16
CA PHE A 28 -6.27 17.81 16.31
C PHE A 28 -4.83 18.31 16.56
N ARG A 29 -4.40 18.38 17.83
CA ARG A 29 -3.02 18.75 18.17
C ARG A 29 -1.99 17.75 17.64
N GLU A 30 -2.30 16.46 17.69
CA GLU A 30 -1.44 15.41 17.12
C GLU A 30 -1.28 15.59 15.61
N LEU A 31 -2.39 15.74 14.87
CA LEU A 31 -2.36 15.93 13.42
C LEU A 31 -1.71 17.26 13.02
N LEU A 32 -1.88 18.31 13.83
CA LEU A 32 -1.20 19.59 13.64
C LEU A 32 0.32 19.44 13.79
N SER A 33 0.79 18.76 14.83
CA SER A 33 2.23 18.49 15.01
C SER A 33 2.78 17.74 13.80
N VAL A 34 2.10 16.68 13.37
CA VAL A 34 2.51 15.90 12.19
C VAL A 34 2.54 16.75 10.93
N ALA A 35 1.53 17.60 10.69
CA ALA A 35 1.47 18.46 9.52
C ALA A 35 2.57 19.54 9.51
N ILE A 36 2.95 20.06 10.69
CA ILE A 36 4.08 20.99 10.85
C ILE A 36 5.40 20.26 10.59
N ASP A 37 5.59 19.08 11.18
CA ASP A 37 6.81 18.28 11.03
C ASP A 37 7.05 17.87 9.57
N LEU A 38 5.97 17.59 8.83
CA LEU A 38 6.02 17.29 7.39
C LEU A 38 6.18 18.56 6.51
N GLY A 39 6.13 19.74 7.11
CA GLY A 39 6.23 21.03 6.42
C GLY A 39 4.99 21.38 5.58
N PHE A 40 3.84 20.78 5.87
CA PHE A 40 2.57 21.06 5.16
C PHE A 40 1.89 22.33 5.68
N ILE A 41 2.19 22.70 6.93
CA ILE A 41 1.67 23.90 7.58
C ILE A 41 2.83 24.70 8.16
N SER A 42 2.72 26.02 8.07
CA SER A 42 3.63 26.97 8.74
C SER A 42 2.86 27.95 9.63
N GLY A 43 3.52 28.44 10.68
CA GLY A 43 3.02 29.52 11.55
C GLY A 43 2.56 29.02 12.93
N ASP A 44 2.76 29.86 13.94
CA ASP A 44 2.51 29.50 15.35
C ASP A 44 1.09 29.81 15.84
N SER A 45 0.43 30.80 15.22
CA SER A 45 -0.90 31.31 15.63
C SER A 45 -1.86 31.49 14.45
N ASN A 46 -1.34 31.69 13.24
CA ASN A 46 -2.11 31.72 11.98
C ASN A 46 -1.57 30.63 11.06
N TYR A 47 -2.12 29.41 11.21
CA TYR A 47 -1.72 28.26 10.42
C TYR A 47 -2.00 28.51 8.94
N THR A 48 -0.94 28.50 8.14
CA THR A 48 -1.02 28.68 6.68
C THR A 48 -0.54 27.41 6.01
N ILE A 49 -1.28 26.94 5.01
CA ILE A 49 -0.89 25.79 4.19
C ILE A 49 0.26 26.21 3.29
N THR A 50 1.35 25.45 3.32
CA THR A 50 2.54 25.69 2.48
C THR A 50 2.31 25.19 1.05
N GLU A 51 3.22 25.54 0.13
CA GLU A 51 3.21 24.97 -1.23
C GLU A 51 3.24 23.43 -1.21
N ARG A 52 4.10 22.84 -0.37
CA ARG A 52 4.14 21.38 -0.16
C ARG A 52 2.83 20.83 0.42
N GLY A 53 2.20 21.55 1.34
CA GLY A 53 0.87 21.18 1.85
C GLY A 53 -0.19 21.16 0.75
N LEU A 54 -0.10 22.07 -0.23
CA LEU A 54 -0.97 22.07 -1.41
C LEU A 54 -0.64 20.92 -2.37
N GLU A 55 0.64 20.63 -2.62
CA GLU A 55 1.09 19.47 -3.40
C GLU A 55 0.52 18.17 -2.81
N PHE A 56 0.64 18.00 -1.49
CA PHE A 56 0.06 16.87 -0.78
C PHE A 56 -1.45 16.75 -1.00
N LEU A 57 -2.21 17.83 -0.79
CA LEU A 57 -3.66 17.85 -0.99
C LEU A 57 -4.05 17.47 -2.42
N ASN A 58 -3.36 18.03 -3.41
CA ASN A 58 -3.59 17.75 -4.82
C ASN A 58 -3.27 16.29 -5.16
N ALA A 59 -2.15 15.76 -4.64
CA ALA A 59 -1.73 14.39 -4.90
C ALA A 59 -2.73 13.37 -4.34
N VAL A 60 -3.22 13.57 -3.10
CA VAL A 60 -4.29 12.72 -2.54
C VAL A 60 -5.57 12.82 -3.37
N SER A 61 -6.02 14.03 -3.73
CA SER A 61 -7.27 14.23 -4.48
C SER A 61 -7.23 13.62 -5.89
N ASN A 62 -6.07 13.68 -6.56
CA ASN A 62 -5.91 13.20 -7.92
C ASN A 62 -5.68 11.69 -7.99
N GLY A 63 -5.27 11.06 -6.88
CA GLY A 63 -4.85 9.67 -6.88
C GLY A 63 -3.40 9.49 -7.34
N ASP A 64 -2.56 10.50 -7.12
CA ASP A 64 -1.16 10.54 -7.54
C ASP A 64 -0.27 9.96 -6.44
N SER A 65 -0.06 8.65 -6.49
CA SER A 65 0.76 7.94 -5.52
C SER A 65 2.25 8.24 -5.64
N GLU A 66 2.72 8.62 -6.83
CA GLU A 66 4.14 8.92 -7.08
C GLU A 66 4.50 10.22 -6.37
N ALA A 67 3.74 11.29 -6.59
CA ALA A 67 3.93 12.55 -5.88
C ALA A 67 3.82 12.37 -4.35
N LEU A 68 2.85 11.58 -3.87
CA LEU A 68 2.75 11.27 -2.43
C LEU A 68 3.98 10.52 -1.91
N HIS A 69 4.47 9.55 -2.67
CA HIS A 69 5.66 8.80 -2.31
C HIS A 69 6.89 9.72 -2.19
N GLU A 70 7.11 10.60 -3.16
CA GLU A 70 8.21 11.58 -3.14
C GLU A 70 8.12 12.52 -1.93
N ILE A 71 6.91 13.00 -1.61
CA ILE A 71 6.67 13.84 -0.43
C ILE A 71 7.08 13.10 0.86
N PHE A 72 6.65 11.85 1.04
CA PHE A 72 6.95 11.09 2.25
C PHE A 72 8.40 10.61 2.31
N VAL A 73 9.02 10.23 1.18
CA VAL A 73 10.44 9.87 1.14
C VAL A 73 11.32 11.04 1.54
N SER A 74 11.01 12.25 1.06
CA SER A 74 11.79 13.46 1.35
C SER A 74 11.56 14.01 2.77
N SER A 75 10.42 13.73 3.40
CA SER A 75 10.00 14.40 4.63
C SER A 75 9.83 13.48 5.85
N LEU A 76 9.81 12.15 5.65
CA LEU A 76 9.57 11.18 6.73
C LEU A 76 10.61 10.05 6.68
N GLU A 77 11.73 10.25 7.39
CA GLU A 77 12.85 9.29 7.43
C GLU A 77 12.41 7.84 7.73
N PRO A 78 11.51 7.56 8.70
CA PRO A 78 11.03 6.20 8.93
C PRO A 78 10.32 5.59 7.73
N TYR A 79 9.53 6.38 6.99
CA TYR A 79 8.87 5.93 5.77
C TYR A 79 9.91 5.52 4.72
N ARG A 80 10.88 6.41 4.45
CA ARG A 80 11.96 6.16 3.49
C ARG A 80 12.74 4.88 3.81
N ARG A 81 13.21 4.75 5.05
CA ARG A 81 14.02 3.60 5.48
C ARG A 81 13.27 2.28 5.40
N VAL A 82 12.01 2.26 5.83
CA VAL A 82 11.16 1.06 5.74
C VAL A 82 10.91 0.71 4.28
N TYR A 83 10.62 1.70 3.44
CA TYR A 83 10.40 1.49 2.00
C TYR A 83 11.65 0.92 1.29
N GLU A 84 12.84 1.46 1.55
CA GLU A 84 14.11 0.95 1.00
C GLU A 84 14.38 -0.52 1.41
N LEU A 85 14.05 -0.88 2.64
CA LEU A 85 14.18 -2.26 3.14
C LEU A 85 13.19 -3.20 2.44
N MET A 86 11.96 -2.75 2.24
CA MET A 86 10.96 -3.52 1.49
C MET A 86 11.39 -3.74 0.04
N ALA A 87 11.96 -2.72 -0.62
CA ALA A 87 12.51 -2.83 -1.97
C ALA A 87 13.61 -3.90 -2.05
N LYS A 88 14.50 -3.95 -1.05
CA LYS A 88 15.52 -5.00 -0.88
C LYS A 88 14.97 -6.35 -0.41
N GLY A 89 13.67 -6.45 -0.23
CA GLY A 89 12.99 -7.67 0.13
C GLY A 89 12.90 -8.00 1.62
N VAL A 90 13.25 -7.05 2.49
CA VAL A 90 13.01 -7.19 3.93
C VAL A 90 11.60 -6.68 4.25
N THR A 91 10.68 -7.61 4.43
CA THR A 91 9.25 -7.30 4.58
C THR A 91 8.67 -7.74 5.91
N LYS A 92 9.39 -8.56 6.69
CA LYS A 92 8.93 -8.96 8.03
C LYS A 92 9.09 -7.78 8.99
N PRO A 93 8.03 -7.39 9.73
CA PRO A 93 8.13 -6.29 10.69
C PRO A 93 9.25 -6.46 11.72
N SER A 94 9.49 -7.69 12.20
CA SER A 94 10.59 -7.99 13.13
C SER A 94 11.97 -7.69 12.56
N ASP A 95 12.17 -7.99 11.27
CA ASP A 95 13.45 -7.79 10.59
C ASP A 95 13.66 -6.31 10.29
N ILE A 96 12.59 -5.60 9.90
CA ILE A 96 12.59 -4.15 9.72
C ILE A 96 12.93 -3.45 11.04
N ILE A 97 12.30 -3.83 12.15
CA ILE A 97 12.61 -3.30 13.51
C ILE A 97 14.09 -3.52 13.82
N LYS A 98 14.61 -4.74 13.59
CA LYS A 98 16.00 -5.09 13.87
C LYS A 98 16.99 -4.28 13.03
N LEU A 99 16.71 -4.05 11.76
CA LEU A 99 17.61 -3.35 10.83
C LEU A 99 17.53 -1.83 10.96
N THR A 100 16.38 -1.28 11.32
CA THR A 100 16.19 0.17 11.46
C THR A 100 16.47 0.70 12.87
N GLY A 101 16.32 -0.15 13.89
CA GLY A 101 16.34 0.26 15.30
C GLY A 101 15.06 0.99 15.74
N TYR A 102 14.06 1.13 14.86
CA TYR A 102 12.78 1.74 15.22
C TYR A 102 11.92 0.82 16.07
N ASN A 103 11.08 1.42 16.92
CA ASN A 103 10.09 0.64 17.67
C ASN A 103 8.95 0.16 16.75
N ALA A 104 8.18 -0.83 17.24
CA ALA A 104 7.11 -1.46 16.48
C ALA A 104 6.01 -0.49 16.01
N VAL A 105 5.74 0.59 16.75
CA VAL A 105 4.72 1.59 16.39
C VAL A 105 5.17 2.41 15.18
N ILE A 106 6.43 2.83 15.14
CA ILE A 106 6.99 3.58 14.01
C ILE A 106 6.98 2.72 12.74
N VAL A 107 7.39 1.44 12.86
CA VAL A 107 7.39 0.50 11.73
C VAL A 107 5.97 0.22 11.23
N ASP A 108 5.00 0.00 12.14
CA ASP A 108 3.60 -0.17 11.77
C ASP A 108 3.03 1.07 11.06
N LEU A 109 3.34 2.27 11.56
CA LEU A 109 2.93 3.52 10.93
C LEU A 109 3.51 3.67 9.53
N ALA A 110 4.81 3.43 9.36
CA ALA A 110 5.47 3.51 8.05
C ALA A 110 4.88 2.50 7.06
N LEU A 111 4.73 1.22 7.45
CA LEU A 111 4.12 0.18 6.62
C LEU A 111 2.68 0.52 6.22
N ARG A 112 1.91 1.10 7.16
CA ARG A 112 0.54 1.55 6.88
C ARG A 112 0.53 2.70 5.90
N LEU A 113 1.36 3.73 6.10
CA LEU A 113 1.45 4.86 5.19
C LEU A 113 1.89 4.42 3.78
N ILE A 114 2.88 3.51 3.67
CA ILE A 114 3.26 2.92 2.38
C ILE A 114 2.05 2.25 1.73
N SER A 115 1.32 1.42 2.48
CA SER A 115 0.11 0.77 1.96
C SER A 115 -1.01 1.75 1.60
N GLU A 116 -1.11 2.89 2.27
CA GLU A 116 -2.13 3.90 2.00
C GLU A 116 -1.75 4.75 0.77
N VAL A 117 -0.49 5.14 0.62
CA VAL A 117 0.05 5.85 -0.55
C VAL A 117 -0.11 5.00 -1.81
N GLU A 118 0.36 3.76 -1.76
CA GLU A 118 0.15 2.78 -2.82
C GLU A 118 -1.34 2.46 -3.01
N GLY A 119 -2.16 2.70 -1.99
CA GLY A 119 -3.61 2.56 -1.97
C GLY A 119 -4.39 3.70 -2.61
N VAL A 120 -3.73 4.85 -2.86
CA VAL A 120 -4.34 6.04 -3.49
C VAL A 120 -4.16 6.01 -5.01
N SER A 121 -3.16 5.28 -5.52
CA SER A 121 -2.86 5.21 -6.94
C SER A 121 -4.09 4.83 -7.78
N LYS A 122 -4.32 5.57 -8.87
CA LYS A 122 -5.15 5.14 -10.02
C LYS A 122 -4.30 4.55 -11.16
N GLY A 123 -2.97 4.52 -10.99
CA GLY A 123 -1.98 4.15 -11.99
C GLY A 123 -1.11 2.96 -11.56
N PRO A 124 0.08 2.79 -12.16
CA PRO A 124 1.00 1.69 -11.83
C PRO A 124 1.49 1.77 -10.38
N VAL A 125 1.96 0.62 -9.87
CA VAL A 125 2.56 0.48 -8.53
C VAL A 125 3.84 1.30 -8.43
N VAL A 126 4.03 2.04 -7.35
CA VAL A 126 5.19 2.95 -7.21
C VAL A 126 6.49 2.16 -7.03
N ASN A 127 6.42 1.00 -6.37
CA ASN A 127 7.58 0.13 -6.16
C ASN A 127 7.70 -0.99 -7.21
N GLU A 128 8.28 -0.70 -8.37
CA GLU A 128 8.53 -1.70 -9.42
C GLU A 128 9.45 -2.84 -8.97
N GLU A 129 10.44 -2.58 -8.11
CA GLU A 129 11.34 -3.62 -7.61
C GLU A 129 10.60 -4.61 -6.70
N PHE A 130 9.78 -4.07 -5.80
CA PHE A 130 8.96 -4.88 -4.91
C PHE A 130 7.84 -5.60 -5.67
N TYR A 131 7.25 -4.95 -6.67
CA TYR A 131 6.30 -5.58 -7.58
C TYR A 131 6.96 -6.73 -8.37
N SER A 132 8.16 -6.52 -8.91
CA SER A 132 8.94 -7.56 -9.61
C SER A 132 9.21 -8.77 -8.71
N ARG A 133 9.54 -8.52 -7.44
CA ARG A 133 9.68 -9.59 -6.44
C ARG A 133 8.36 -10.30 -6.15
N PHE A 134 7.26 -9.56 -6.01
CA PHE A 134 5.92 -10.12 -5.89
C PHE A 134 5.57 -11.02 -7.07
N GLU A 135 5.78 -10.53 -8.29
CA GLU A 135 5.52 -11.25 -9.53
C GLU A 135 6.32 -12.55 -9.60
N SER A 136 7.62 -12.49 -9.30
CA SER A 136 8.49 -13.66 -9.27
C SER A 136 8.00 -14.73 -8.29
N VAL A 137 7.69 -14.33 -7.04
CA VAL A 137 7.18 -15.26 -6.03
C VAL A 137 5.80 -15.79 -6.40
N LEU A 138 4.91 -14.96 -6.95
CA LEU A 138 3.58 -15.41 -7.39
C LEU A 138 3.67 -16.49 -8.46
N LEU A 139 4.52 -16.28 -9.47
CA LEU A 139 4.75 -17.26 -10.53
C LEU A 139 5.37 -18.56 -9.99
N GLU A 140 6.33 -18.46 -9.08
CA GLU A 140 6.92 -19.62 -8.40
C GLU A 140 5.88 -20.42 -7.63
N LYS A 141 5.12 -19.78 -6.73
CA LYS A 141 4.08 -20.44 -5.92
C LYS A 141 2.98 -21.02 -6.80
N TYR A 142 2.60 -20.35 -7.90
CA TYR A 142 1.65 -20.89 -8.86
C TYR A 142 2.16 -22.19 -9.52
N ARG A 143 3.43 -22.23 -9.96
CA ARG A 143 4.04 -23.46 -10.53
C ARG A 143 4.02 -24.61 -9.53
N LEU A 144 4.35 -24.34 -8.26
CA LEU A 144 4.31 -25.35 -7.20
C LEU A 144 2.89 -25.88 -6.94
N LEU A 145 1.92 -24.97 -6.81
CA LEU A 145 0.52 -25.33 -6.54
C LEU A 145 -0.13 -26.09 -7.71
N SER A 146 0.11 -25.66 -8.95
CA SER A 146 -0.43 -26.31 -10.14
C SER A 146 0.10 -27.73 -10.31
N ARG A 147 1.41 -27.94 -10.12
CA ARG A 147 2.03 -29.29 -10.12
C ARG A 147 1.50 -30.16 -9.00
N ARG A 148 1.45 -29.65 -7.76
CA ARG A 148 0.95 -30.41 -6.60
C ARG A 148 -0.51 -30.87 -6.80
N ARG A 149 -1.32 -30.07 -7.47
CA ARG A 149 -2.74 -30.37 -7.73
C ARG A 149 -3.01 -31.13 -9.03
N TRP A 150 -2.01 -31.27 -9.90
CA TRP A 150 -2.20 -31.78 -11.25
C TRP A 150 -3.27 -30.99 -12.03
N SER A 151 -3.38 -29.68 -11.76
CA SER A 151 -4.36 -28.79 -12.38
C SER A 151 -3.74 -27.43 -12.67
N ARG A 152 -3.98 -26.90 -13.88
CA ARG A 152 -3.58 -25.54 -14.25
C ARG A 152 -4.48 -24.47 -13.60
N TYR A 153 -5.65 -24.83 -13.07
CA TYR A 153 -6.52 -23.90 -12.34
C TYR A 153 -6.20 -23.92 -10.85
N VAL A 154 -5.68 -22.81 -10.34
CA VAL A 154 -5.27 -22.66 -8.94
C VAL A 154 -6.22 -21.69 -8.23
N PRO A 155 -6.80 -22.04 -7.05
CA PRO A 155 -7.52 -21.12 -6.20
C PRO A 155 -6.71 -19.86 -5.87
N ILE A 156 -7.25 -18.69 -6.21
CA ILE A 156 -6.56 -17.40 -6.04
C ILE A 156 -6.25 -17.15 -4.56
N GLN A 157 -7.24 -17.35 -3.67
CA GLN A 157 -7.04 -17.12 -2.24
C GLN A 157 -5.88 -17.94 -1.66
N GLN A 158 -5.71 -19.19 -2.11
CA GLN A 158 -4.59 -20.01 -1.66
C GLN A 158 -3.27 -19.51 -2.22
N LEU A 159 -3.21 -19.16 -3.50
CA LEU A 159 -2.01 -18.58 -4.12
C LEU A 159 -1.57 -17.32 -3.36
N LEU A 160 -2.49 -16.39 -3.13
CA LEU A 160 -2.20 -15.16 -2.40
C LEU A 160 -1.79 -15.40 -0.95
N ASN A 161 -2.34 -16.42 -0.28
CA ASN A 161 -1.92 -16.78 1.07
C ASN A 161 -0.47 -17.31 1.09
N GLU A 162 -0.06 -18.13 0.12
CA GLU A 162 1.31 -18.62 -0.01
C GLU A 162 2.29 -17.46 -0.29
N VAL A 163 1.93 -16.58 -1.23
CA VAL A 163 2.74 -15.38 -1.55
C VAL A 163 2.83 -14.45 -0.33
N LYS A 164 1.73 -14.24 0.38
CA LYS A 164 1.69 -13.43 1.60
C LYS A 164 2.55 -14.03 2.71
N SER A 165 2.58 -15.35 2.83
CA SER A 165 3.38 -16.03 3.86
C SER A 165 4.87 -15.93 3.57
N GLU A 166 5.26 -15.88 2.29
CA GLU A 166 6.64 -15.70 1.85
C GLU A 166 7.09 -14.22 1.99
N LEU A 167 6.28 -13.31 1.46
CA LEU A 167 6.64 -11.89 1.32
C LEU A 167 6.12 -11.01 2.45
N TYR A 168 5.36 -11.53 3.41
CA TYR A 168 4.82 -10.78 4.56
C TYR A 168 4.12 -9.46 4.19
N VAL A 169 3.56 -9.39 2.99
CA VAL A 169 2.95 -8.16 2.47
C VAL A 169 1.62 -7.90 3.18
N PRO A 170 1.32 -6.64 3.55
CA PRO A 170 -0.02 -6.24 4.01
C PRO A 170 -1.11 -6.67 3.03
N SER A 171 -2.27 -7.14 3.56
CA SER A 171 -3.36 -7.65 2.71
C SER A 171 -3.88 -6.62 1.69
N ARG A 172 -3.83 -5.32 2.02
CA ARG A 172 -4.26 -4.24 1.13
C ARG A 172 -3.35 -4.11 -0.10
N LEU A 173 -2.03 -4.19 0.10
CA LEU A 173 -1.04 -4.18 -0.97
C LEU A 173 -1.12 -5.45 -1.84
N MET A 174 -1.36 -6.60 -1.21
CA MET A 174 -1.52 -7.89 -1.91
C MET A 174 -2.63 -7.85 -2.98
N GLY A 175 -3.78 -7.24 -2.68
CA GLY A 175 -4.88 -7.09 -3.63
C GLY A 175 -4.46 -6.27 -4.85
N ARG A 176 -3.87 -5.09 -4.62
CA ARG A 176 -3.41 -4.21 -5.69
C ARG A 176 -2.33 -4.83 -6.57
N PHE A 177 -1.34 -5.48 -5.96
CA PHE A 177 -0.29 -6.16 -6.72
C PHE A 177 -0.85 -7.29 -7.57
N PHE A 178 -1.86 -8.00 -7.07
CA PHE A 178 -2.54 -9.02 -7.85
C PHE A 178 -3.35 -8.44 -9.01
N GLU A 179 -4.09 -7.34 -8.81
CA GLU A 179 -4.77 -6.64 -9.89
C GLU A 179 -3.78 -6.16 -10.96
N GLU A 180 -2.67 -5.57 -10.54
CA GLU A 180 -1.60 -5.12 -11.43
C GLU A 180 -0.97 -6.29 -12.20
N PHE A 181 -0.76 -7.43 -11.54
CA PHE A 181 -0.30 -8.66 -12.21
C PHE A 181 -1.26 -9.13 -13.30
N VAL A 182 -2.55 -9.18 -12.99
CA VAL A 182 -3.59 -9.53 -13.97
C VAL A 182 -3.60 -8.53 -15.13
N ARG A 183 -3.41 -7.24 -14.86
CA ARG A 183 -3.33 -6.19 -15.88
C ARG A 183 -2.14 -6.41 -16.82
N ARG A 184 -0.94 -6.64 -16.27
CA ARG A 184 0.31 -6.84 -17.04
C ARG A 184 0.33 -8.17 -17.79
N TRP A 185 -0.28 -9.20 -17.23
CA TRP A 185 -0.33 -10.55 -17.80
C TRP A 185 -1.66 -10.90 -18.46
N ARG A 186 -2.44 -9.90 -18.90
CA ARG A 186 -3.81 -10.07 -19.43
C ARG A 186 -3.93 -11.17 -20.49
N ASP A 187 -2.91 -11.34 -21.33
CA ASP A 187 -2.92 -12.28 -22.46
C ASP A 187 -2.49 -13.71 -22.04
N LYS A 188 -1.99 -13.85 -20.81
CA LYS A 188 -1.49 -15.10 -20.24
C LYS A 188 -2.31 -15.59 -19.05
N VAL A 189 -3.17 -14.73 -18.49
CA VAL A 189 -3.95 -15.01 -17.29
C VAL A 189 -5.42 -15.22 -17.65
N VAL A 190 -5.98 -16.33 -17.20
CA VAL A 190 -7.42 -16.59 -17.25
C VAL A 190 -7.96 -16.63 -15.83
N LEU A 191 -8.90 -15.75 -15.51
CA LEU A 191 -9.62 -15.75 -14.25
C LEU A 191 -10.99 -16.40 -14.42
N THR A 192 -11.36 -17.31 -13.53
CA THR A 192 -12.66 -17.98 -13.58
C THR A 192 -13.44 -17.79 -12.28
N GLY A 193 -14.73 -17.48 -12.41
CA GLY A 193 -15.69 -17.51 -11.31
C GLY A 193 -16.15 -18.95 -11.04
N ALA A 194 -16.55 -19.24 -9.81
CA ALA A 194 -17.27 -20.48 -9.51
C ALA A 194 -18.79 -20.23 -9.55
N PRO A 195 -19.57 -21.10 -10.20
CA PRO A 195 -21.03 -21.05 -10.07
C PRO A 195 -21.41 -21.47 -8.64
N GLY A 196 -21.86 -20.51 -7.82
CA GLY A 196 -22.62 -20.78 -6.59
C GLY A 196 -21.92 -20.58 -5.25
N THR A 197 -20.61 -20.31 -5.18
CA THR A 197 -19.92 -20.09 -3.89
C THR A 197 -19.03 -18.84 -3.89
N THR A 198 -19.36 -17.89 -3.01
CA THR A 198 -18.56 -16.68 -2.72
C THR A 198 -17.44 -16.93 -1.70
N LYS A 199 -17.43 -18.08 -1.02
CA LYS A 199 -16.37 -18.42 -0.06
C LYS A 199 -15.04 -18.62 -0.78
N GLY A 200 -14.07 -17.76 -0.48
CA GLY A 200 -12.72 -17.81 -1.06
C GLY A 200 -12.60 -17.10 -2.41
N SER A 201 -13.61 -16.31 -2.83
CA SER A 201 -13.48 -15.45 -4.00
C SER A 201 -12.62 -14.22 -3.70
N VAL A 202 -11.79 -13.83 -4.65
CA VAL A 202 -10.99 -12.61 -4.62
C VAL A 202 -11.59 -11.62 -5.62
N GLU A 203 -11.70 -10.36 -5.22
CA GLU A 203 -12.16 -9.28 -6.08
C GLU A 203 -10.98 -8.74 -6.90
N VAL A 204 -11.19 -8.61 -8.21
CA VAL A 204 -10.24 -8.06 -9.18
C VAL A 204 -11.04 -7.19 -10.14
N PHE A 205 -10.72 -5.88 -10.23
CA PHE A 205 -11.44 -4.91 -11.06
C PHE A 205 -12.97 -4.93 -10.83
N GLY A 206 -13.40 -5.03 -9.57
CA GLY A 206 -14.82 -5.04 -9.18
C GLY A 206 -15.59 -6.33 -9.51
N LYS A 207 -14.91 -7.36 -10.01
CA LYS A 207 -15.49 -8.69 -10.27
C LYS A 207 -14.86 -9.74 -9.38
N ARG A 208 -15.65 -10.75 -8.98
CA ARG A 208 -15.20 -11.82 -8.09
C ARG A 208 -14.78 -13.05 -8.87
N TYR A 209 -13.59 -13.54 -8.58
CA TYR A 209 -13.00 -14.73 -9.20
C TYR A 209 -12.54 -15.71 -8.13
N VAL A 210 -12.49 -16.99 -8.46
CA VAL A 210 -12.09 -18.05 -7.51
C VAL A 210 -10.79 -18.70 -7.94
N TYR A 211 -10.59 -18.91 -9.24
CA TYR A 211 -9.39 -19.56 -9.77
C TYR A 211 -8.66 -18.66 -10.77
N ILE A 212 -7.36 -18.88 -10.84
CA ILE A 212 -6.46 -18.34 -11.85
C ILE A 212 -5.79 -19.49 -12.60
N MET A 213 -5.71 -19.36 -13.91
CA MET A 213 -4.80 -20.12 -14.77
C MET A 213 -3.80 -19.15 -15.38
N ILE A 214 -2.52 -19.49 -15.32
CA ILE A 214 -1.42 -18.73 -15.93
C ILE A 214 -0.79 -19.62 -17.01
N SER A 215 -0.82 -19.13 -18.25
CA SER A 215 -0.10 -19.71 -19.39
C SER A 215 1.35 -19.24 -19.34
N LEU A 216 2.25 -20.16 -18.98
CA LEU A 216 3.66 -19.82 -18.76
C LEU A 216 4.52 -19.95 -20.02
N GLY A 217 3.94 -20.36 -21.16
CA GLY A 217 4.70 -20.92 -22.27
C GLY A 217 5.29 -22.27 -21.85
N ASP A 218 5.15 -23.29 -22.70
CA ASP A 218 5.92 -24.52 -22.52
C ASP A 218 7.39 -24.28 -22.91
#